data_AF-G5HEK7-F1
#
_entry.id   AF-G5HEK7-F1
#
_cell.length_a   1.000
_cell.length_b   1.000
_cell.length_c   1.000
_cell.angle_alpha   90.00
_cell.angle_beta   90.00
_cell.angle_gamma   90.00
#
_symmetry.space_group_name_H-M   'P 1'
#
loop_
_entity.id
_entity.type
_entity.pdbx_description
1 polymer ?
#
loop_
_entity_poly.entity_id
_entity_poly.type
_entity_poly.pdbx_seq_one_letter_code
_entity_poly.pdbx_strand_id
1 'polypeptide(L)'
;METKDYFRARREQVRPELRSKYQHIGNALRRAGVEHMAQLCAMDEAGLIQVRDIGPVALHIILEERRRYMNFQKQSKEGGYGTNRGMRNMCSEEAGCIAAESDCPHDGECGYIEGV
;
A
#
# COMPACT_ATOMS: atom_id res chain seq x y z
N MET A 1 -0.80 10.87 8.65
CA MET A 1 -1.00 9.60 9.38
C MET A 1 0.07 9.48 10.44
N GLU A 2 -0.33 9.42 11.70
CA GLU A 2 0.59 9.30 12.84
C GLU A 2 1.23 7.91 12.90
N THR A 3 2.52 7.88 13.26
CA THR A 3 3.30 6.64 13.38
C THR A 3 2.65 5.71 14.41
N LYS A 4 2.28 6.24 15.57
CA LYS A 4 1.67 5.46 16.65
C LYS A 4 0.37 4.77 16.21
N ASP A 5 -0.52 5.50 15.55
CA ASP A 5 -1.80 4.94 15.09
C ASP A 5 -1.63 3.94 13.95
N TYR A 6 -0.66 4.18 13.06
CA TYR A 6 -0.31 3.22 12.02
C TYR A 6 0.13 1.87 12.60
N PHE A 7 1.10 1.88 13.51
CA PHE A 7 1.59 0.65 14.15
C PHE A 7 0.53 0.00 15.05
N ARG A 8 -0.35 0.80 15.67
CA ARG A 8 -1.52 0.30 16.40
C ARG A 8 -2.50 -0.44 15.49
N ALA A 9 -2.86 0.14 14.34
CA ALA A 9 -3.73 -0.51 13.38
C ALA A 9 -3.11 -1.78 12.78
N ARG A 10 -1.79 -1.78 12.54
CA ARG A 10 -1.08 -2.97 12.06
C ARG A 10 -0.97 -4.09 13.07
N ARG A 11 -0.84 -3.77 14.36
CA ARG A 11 -0.86 -4.76 15.44
C ARG A 11 -2.06 -5.70 15.34
N GLU A 12 -3.23 -5.21 14.94
CA GLU A 12 -4.45 -6.03 14.87
C GLU A 12 -4.43 -7.02 13.69
N GLN A 13 -3.61 -6.74 12.67
CA GLN A 13 -3.54 -7.48 11.42
C GLN A 13 -2.37 -8.47 11.36
N VAL A 14 -1.50 -8.46 12.38
CA VAL A 14 -0.35 -9.37 12.50
C VAL A 14 -0.62 -10.51 13.48
N ARG A 15 0.22 -11.54 13.36
CA ARG A 15 0.19 -12.72 14.24
C ARG A 15 0.38 -12.30 15.70
N PRO A 16 -0.28 -12.98 16.67
CA PRO A 16 -0.28 -12.60 18.08
C PRO A 16 1.13 -12.39 18.67
N GLU A 17 2.09 -13.22 18.26
CA GLU A 17 3.49 -13.18 18.70
C GLU A 17 4.23 -11.90 18.31
N LEU A 18 3.77 -11.18 17.27
CA LEU A 18 4.37 -9.93 16.80
C LEU A 18 3.67 -8.69 17.37
N ARG A 19 2.50 -8.83 18.00
CA ARG A 19 1.67 -7.70 18.47
C ARG A 19 2.41 -6.80 19.44
N SER A 20 3.13 -7.41 20.38
CA SER A 20 3.94 -6.68 21.36
C SER A 20 5.05 -5.88 20.67
N LYS A 21 5.72 -6.47 19.66
CA LYS A 21 6.78 -5.80 18.90
C LYS A 21 6.26 -4.55 18.17
N TYR A 22 5.11 -4.64 17.52
CA TYR A 22 4.49 -3.48 16.84
C TYR A 22 4.13 -2.36 17.83
N GLN A 23 3.64 -2.70 19.02
CA GLN A 23 3.36 -1.73 20.07
C GLN A 23 4.65 -1.07 20.60
N HIS A 24 5.71 -1.85 20.83
CA HIS A 24 7.00 -1.33 21.25
C HIS A 24 7.61 -0.39 20.21
N ILE A 25 7.57 -0.76 18.93
CA ILE A 25 8.04 0.09 17.82
C ILE A 25 7.32 1.43 17.79
N GLY A 26 5.98 1.43 17.83
CA GLY A 26 5.20 2.68 17.82
C GLY A 26 5.54 3.59 19.01
N ASN A 27 5.80 3.02 20.18
CA ASN A 27 6.21 3.77 21.37
C ASN A 27 7.65 4.28 21.27
N ALA A 28 8.58 3.47 20.77
CA ALA A 28 9.98 3.85 20.58
C ALA A 28 10.11 5.01 19.58
N LEU A 29 9.41 4.92 18.44
CA LEU A 29 9.39 5.97 17.42
C LEU A 29 8.78 7.27 17.96
N ARG A 30 7.69 7.21 18.74
CA ARG A 30 7.14 8.39 19.40
C ARG A 30 8.12 9.04 20.37
N ARG A 31 8.83 8.24 21.17
CA ARG A 31 9.86 8.73 22.11
C ARG A 31 11.05 9.37 21.38
N ALA A 32 11.36 8.89 20.18
CA ALA A 32 12.38 9.47 19.31
C ALA A 32 11.90 10.72 18.55
N GLY A 33 10.67 11.19 18.78
CA GLY A 33 10.10 12.36 18.10
C GLY A 33 9.67 12.09 16.66
N VAL A 34 9.46 10.83 16.28
CA VAL A 34 8.98 10.44 14.94
C VAL A 34 7.46 10.30 14.97
N GLU A 35 6.77 11.43 14.83
CA GLU A 35 5.32 11.50 15.01
C GLU A 35 4.54 11.06 13.78
N HIS A 36 5.12 11.20 12.59
CA HIS A 36 4.45 10.90 11.32
C HIS A 36 5.16 9.82 10.48
N MET A 37 4.38 8.98 9.80
CA MET A 37 4.91 7.96 8.88
C MET A 37 5.75 8.56 7.73
N ALA A 38 5.44 9.79 7.31
CA ALA A 38 6.25 10.51 6.33
C ALA A 38 7.66 10.82 6.85
N GLN A 39 7.77 11.24 8.12
CA GLN A 39 9.05 11.50 8.78
C GLN A 39 9.85 10.21 8.94
N LEU A 40 9.19 9.11 9.35
CA LEU A 40 9.81 7.78 9.39
C LEU A 40 10.37 7.35 8.03
N CYS A 41 9.64 7.66 6.95
CA CYS A 41 10.06 7.36 5.58
C CYS A 41 11.19 8.26 5.07
N ALA A 42 11.44 9.41 5.70
CA ALA A 42 12.54 10.31 5.38
C ALA A 42 13.83 10.00 6.17
N MET A 43 13.75 9.21 7.24
CA MET A 43 14.92 8.85 8.05
C MET A 43 15.76 7.76 7.39
N ASP A 44 17.07 7.86 7.52
CA ASP A 44 17.99 6.80 7.10
C ASP A 44 18.01 5.63 8.10
N GLU A 45 18.45 4.46 7.64
CA GLU A 45 18.60 3.27 8.49
C GLU A 45 19.54 3.50 9.68
N ALA A 46 20.62 4.26 9.47
CA ALA A 46 21.55 4.64 10.54
C ALA A 46 20.85 5.44 11.65
N GLY A 47 19.89 6.30 11.30
CA GLY A 47 19.10 7.07 12.27
C GLY A 47 18.10 6.20 13.02
N LEU A 48 17.58 5.15 12.39
CA LEU A 48 16.66 4.18 13.02
C LEU A 48 17.37 3.26 14.01
N ILE A 49 18.60 2.83 13.70
CA ILE A 49 19.41 1.99 14.59
C ILE A 49 19.79 2.72 15.88
N GLN A 50 19.94 4.05 15.82
CA GLN A 50 20.25 4.87 17.00
C GLN A 50 19.05 5.07 17.93
N VAL A 51 17.83 4.74 17.49
CA VAL A 51 16.66 4.83 18.36
C VAL A 51 16.71 3.73 19.41
N ARG A 52 16.71 4.15 20.67
CA ARG A 52 16.64 3.24 21.81
C ARG A 52 15.43 2.31 21.68
N ASP A 53 15.62 1.04 22.01
CA ASP A 53 14.60 -0.04 21.92
C ASP A 53 14.30 -0.54 20.48
N ILE A 54 15.03 -0.09 19.46
CA ILE A 54 14.96 -0.66 18.09
C ILE A 54 16.10 -1.65 17.87
N GLY A 55 15.81 -2.93 18.13
CA GLY A 55 16.71 -4.04 17.77
C GLY A 55 16.60 -4.46 16.29
N PRO A 56 17.44 -5.40 15.83
CA PRO A 56 17.48 -5.83 14.42
C PRO A 56 16.13 -6.35 13.91
N VAL A 57 15.37 -7.06 14.74
CA VAL A 57 14.04 -7.53 14.36
C VAL A 57 13.03 -6.38 14.23
N ALA A 58 13.12 -5.37 15.10
CA ALA A 58 12.27 -4.19 15.03
C ALA A 58 12.59 -3.34 13.79
N LEU A 59 13.88 -3.22 13.46
CA LEU A 59 14.35 -2.56 12.24
C LEU A 59 13.77 -3.24 10.99
N HIS A 60 13.84 -4.57 10.88
CA HIS A 60 13.24 -5.28 9.75
C HIS A 60 11.74 -5.01 9.61
N ILE A 61 10.98 -5.02 10.71
CA ILE A 61 9.55 -4.69 10.68
C ILE A 61 9.33 -3.25 10.18
N ILE A 62 10.13 -2.30 10.64
CA ILE A 62 10.03 -0.89 10.22
C ILE A 62 10.30 -0.75 8.73
N LEU A 63 11.35 -1.41 8.20
CA LEU A 63 11.70 -1.35 6.79
C LEU A 63 10.61 -1.96 5.90
N GLU A 64 10.04 -3.10 6.32
CA GLU A 64 8.93 -3.71 5.60
C GLU A 64 7.70 -2.79 5.57
N GLU A 65 7.36 -2.17 6.70
CA GLU A 65 6.24 -1.24 6.79
C GLU A 65 6.49 0.07 6.04
N ARG A 66 7.72 0.58 5.98
CA ARG A 66 8.09 1.71 5.10
C ARG A 66 7.83 1.38 3.64
N ARG A 67 8.25 0.19 3.18
CA ARG A 67 8.01 -0.26 1.80
C ARG A 67 6.52 -0.35 1.48
N ARG A 68 5.73 -0.92 2.40
CA ARG A 68 4.26 -1.02 2.26
C ARG A 68 3.61 0.36 2.18
N TYR A 69 4.00 1.27 3.05
CA TYR A 69 3.47 2.64 3.08
C TYR A 69 3.81 3.42 1.80
N MET A 70 5.06 3.32 1.30
CA MET A 70 5.46 3.96 0.05
C MET A 70 4.72 3.38 -1.16
N ASN A 71 4.50 2.06 -1.21
CA ASN A 71 3.73 1.43 -2.28
C ASN A 71 2.27 1.88 -2.27
N PHE A 72 1.65 1.98 -1.08
CA PHE A 72 0.29 2.51 -0.93
C PHE A 72 0.19 3.97 -1.41
N GLN A 73 1.20 4.80 -1.11
CA GLN A 73 1.25 6.18 -1.60
C GLN A 73 1.38 6.28 -3.12
N LYS A 74 2.19 5.42 -3.75
CA LYS A 74 2.32 5.37 -5.22
C LYS A 74 1.00 4.98 -5.88
N GLN A 75 0.36 3.92 -5.39
CA GLN A 75 -0.94 3.46 -5.88
C GLN A 75 -2.04 4.51 -5.75
N SER A 76 -1.99 5.34 -4.70
CA SER A 76 -2.96 6.44 -4.50
C SER A 76 -2.72 7.63 -5.44
N LYS A 77 -1.53 7.78 -6.02
CA LYS A 77 -1.19 8.88 -6.95
C LYS A 77 -1.40 8.50 -8.41
N GLU A 78 -1.29 7.22 -8.74
CA GLU A 78 -1.46 6.72 -10.12
C GLU A 78 -2.86 6.13 -10.38
N GLY A 79 -3.66 5.90 -9.33
CA GLY A 79 -5.02 5.36 -9.44
C GLY A 79 -6.05 6.24 -8.78
N GLY A 80 -6.87 6.94 -9.57
CA GLY A 80 -8.18 7.39 -9.12
C GLY A 80 -8.95 6.18 -8.57
N TYR A 81 -9.36 6.26 -7.30
CA TYR A 81 -10.42 5.48 -6.65
C TYR A 81 -10.66 4.04 -7.17
N GLY A 82 -9.79 3.11 -6.79
CA GLY A 82 -10.12 1.68 -6.77
C GLY A 82 -10.30 1.20 -5.33
N THR A 83 -11.48 1.37 -4.75
CA THR A 83 -11.80 0.81 -3.43
C THR A 83 -11.80 -0.72 -3.49
N ASN A 84 -10.67 -1.36 -3.18
CA ASN A 84 -10.62 -2.80 -2.95
C ASN A 84 -11.20 -3.11 -1.56
N ARG A 85 -12.52 -2.95 -1.41
CA ARG A 85 -13.29 -3.49 -0.30
C ARG A 85 -13.82 -4.85 -0.76
N GLY A 86 -13.06 -5.92 -0.49
CA GLY A 86 -13.56 -7.29 -0.58
C GLY A 86 -12.83 -8.19 -1.58
N MET A 87 -11.61 -8.61 -1.27
CA MET A 87 -11.11 -9.90 -1.77
C MET A 87 -11.59 -11.00 -0.82
N ARG A 88 -12.83 -11.47 -1.01
CA ARG A 88 -13.26 -12.81 -0.63
C ARG A 88 -14.01 -13.41 -1.82
N ASN A 89 -13.54 -14.58 -2.24
CA ASN A 89 -14.09 -15.49 -3.24
C ASN A 89 -14.17 -14.96 -4.67
N MET A 90 -13.20 -15.40 -5.47
CA MET A 90 -13.50 -15.78 -6.85
C MET A 90 -12.74 -17.08 -7.13
N CYS A 91 -13.29 -18.18 -6.62
CA CYS A 91 -13.05 -19.47 -7.23
C CYS A 91 -13.74 -19.44 -8.61
N SER A 92 -12.99 -19.85 -9.62
CA SER A 92 -13.49 -20.24 -10.93
C SER A 92 -14.76 -21.09 -10.83
N GLU A 93 -15.70 -20.88 -11.73
CA GLU A 93 -16.26 -21.92 -12.62
C GLU A 93 -17.30 -21.25 -13.56
N GLU A 94 -17.32 -21.74 -14.81
CA GLU A 94 -18.34 -21.48 -15.85
C GLU A 94 -18.20 -20.21 -16.70
N ALA A 95 -17.32 -20.31 -17.70
CA ALA A 95 -17.44 -19.57 -18.94
C ALA A 95 -18.64 -20.10 -19.75
N GLY A 96 -19.65 -19.27 -19.95
CA GLY A 96 -20.73 -19.43 -20.91
C GLY A 96 -21.39 -18.06 -21.14
N CYS A 97 -21.16 -17.41 -22.29
CA CYS A 97 -22.05 -17.40 -23.47
C CYS A 97 -23.22 -16.37 -23.31
N ILE A 98 -23.66 -15.48 -24.22
CA ILE A 98 -23.44 -15.11 -25.64
C ILE A 98 -24.16 -13.73 -25.87
N ALA A 99 -23.65 -12.91 -26.82
CA ALA A 99 -24.33 -11.90 -27.71
C ALA A 99 -25.14 -10.73 -27.09
N ALA A 100 -25.39 -9.60 -27.75
CA ALA A 100 -24.98 -8.86 -28.95
C ALA A 100 -25.58 -7.42 -28.71
N GLU A 101 -25.30 -6.34 -29.42
CA GLU A 101 -25.64 -6.06 -30.82
C GLU A 101 -25.00 -4.73 -31.24
N SER A 102 -24.69 -4.68 -32.52
CA SER A 102 -24.18 -3.57 -33.32
C SER A 102 -25.11 -2.35 -33.32
N ASP A 103 -24.54 -1.13 -33.43
CA ASP A 103 -25.01 -0.12 -34.39
C ASP A 103 -23.97 1.00 -34.58
N CYS A 104 -23.38 1.07 -35.78
CA CYS A 104 -22.79 2.27 -36.38
C CYS A 104 -23.77 2.72 -37.47
N PRO A 105 -24.05 4.03 -37.68
CA PRO A 105 -23.36 4.74 -38.78
C PRO A 105 -23.28 6.29 -38.70
N HIS A 106 -22.43 6.84 -39.60
CA HIS A 106 -22.39 8.21 -40.17
C HIS A 106 -21.98 9.36 -39.23
N ASP A 107 -21.12 10.33 -39.56
CA ASP A 107 -20.54 10.82 -40.81
C ASP A 107 -19.36 11.76 -40.41
N GLY A 108 -18.24 11.76 -41.15
CA GLY A 108 -17.18 12.77 -40.96
C GLY A 108 -15.75 12.21 -40.91
N GLU A 109 -15.12 12.17 -42.08
CA GLU A 109 -13.69 12.00 -42.40
C GLU A 109 -12.69 12.03 -41.22
N CYS A 110 -11.93 10.93 -41.06
CA CYS A 110 -10.56 11.03 -40.58
C CYS A 110 -9.69 10.15 -41.51
N GLY A 111 -8.98 10.82 -42.41
CA GLY A 111 -8.29 10.23 -43.56
C GLY A 111 -7.23 9.20 -43.19
N TYR A 112 -7.23 8.09 -43.92
CA TYR A 112 -6.10 7.17 -44.00
C TYR A 112 -5.07 7.72 -44.99
N ILE A 113 -3.82 7.72 -44.55
CA ILE A 113 -2.64 8.14 -45.30
C ILE A 113 -2.23 6.98 -46.21
N GLU A 114 -2.07 7.23 -47.51
CA GLU A 114 -1.63 6.23 -48.50
C GLU A 114 -0.20 5.72 -48.21
N GLY A 115 0.04 4.43 -48.49
CA GLY A 115 1.36 3.82 -48.37
C GLY A 115 1.47 2.44 -49.02
N VAL A 116 1.75 2.46 -50.33
CA VAL A 116 2.36 1.42 -51.22
C VAL A 116 1.46 0.28 -51.71
#